data_AF-A0AAD4SRW4-F1
#
_entry.id   AF-A0AAD4SRW4-F1
#
_cell.length_a   1.000
_cell.length_b   1.000
_cell.length_c   1.000
_cell.angle_alpha   90.00
_cell.angle_beta   90.00
_cell.angle_gamma   90.00
#
_symmetry.space_group_name_H-M   'P 1'
#
loop_
_entity.id
_entity.type
_entity.pdbx_description
1 polymer ?
#
loop_
_entity_poly.entity_id
_entity_poly.type
_entity_poly.pdbx_seq_one_letter_code
_entity_poly.pdbx_strand_id
1 'polypeptide(L)'
;MAEKAILEKAILEYLNSNGKIEDSGEFSTSVGLDHTEIVNTIRSLHGSELVFAEEIKKENWVLTEEAESYCELGSPEVQIFLAVPPGPEGISLLELKKKCGPELFKIGSSAAIKNKWLEIGKEKVLRKAEDVSDQLKELLLKIKEGQDVKKADITNLKKRKLITLKIWAGYAVSKGPQFALERKKLVTDLTREYLQRGDWENLEFKEYNVNAKVTLDGGHLHPLLK
;
A
#
# COMPACT_ATOMS: atom_id res chain seq x y z
N MET A 1 24.24 -9.00 3.52
CA MET A 1 24.39 -9.88 4.70
C MET A 1 24.63 -9.10 5.99
N ALA A 2 25.53 -8.11 6.02
CA ALA A 2 25.78 -7.30 7.22
C ALA A 2 24.54 -6.51 7.70
N GLU A 3 23.80 -5.91 6.76
CA GLU A 3 22.61 -5.09 7.05
C GLU A 3 21.47 -5.89 7.70
N LYS A 4 21.23 -7.11 7.22
CA LYS A 4 20.25 -8.03 7.80
C LYS A 4 20.60 -8.45 9.23
N ALA A 5 21.89 -8.68 9.51
CA ALA A 5 22.34 -9.01 10.88
C ALA A 5 22.14 -7.83 11.85
N ILE A 6 22.31 -6.60 11.37
CA ILE A 6 22.05 -5.38 12.16
C ILE A 6 20.54 -5.27 12.48
N LEU A 7 19.68 -5.50 11.49
CA LEU A 7 18.22 -5.52 11.66
C LEU A 7 17.75 -6.60 12.63
N GLU A 8 18.25 -7.83 12.48
CA GLU A 8 17.94 -8.94 13.38
C GLU A 8 18.31 -8.59 14.82
N LYS A 9 19.53 -8.10 15.03
CA LYS A 9 20.02 -7.69 16.34
C LYS A 9 19.18 -6.56 16.95
N ALA A 10 18.86 -5.53 16.18
CA ALA A 10 18.03 -4.41 16.64
C ALA A 10 16.63 -4.88 17.10
N ILE A 11 15.99 -5.78 16.36
CA ILE A 11 14.68 -6.35 16.72
C ILE A 11 14.79 -7.17 18.01
N LEU A 12 15.80 -8.05 18.12
CA LEU A 12 15.98 -8.93 19.28
C LEU A 12 16.37 -8.14 20.54
N GLU A 13 17.23 -7.13 20.44
CA GLU A 13 17.61 -6.25 21.54
C GLU A 13 16.42 -5.41 22.03
N TYR A 14 15.61 -4.89 21.11
CA TYR A 14 14.41 -4.15 21.46
C TYR A 14 13.38 -5.05 22.16
N LEU A 15 13.15 -6.27 21.65
CA LEU A 15 12.28 -7.25 22.30
C LEU A 15 12.82 -7.68 23.66
N ASN A 16 14.15 -7.75 23.83
CA ASN A 16 14.73 -8.09 25.12
C ASN A 16 14.44 -7.01 26.17
N SER A 17 14.57 -5.75 25.79
CA SER A 17 14.43 -4.58 26.68
C SER A 17 12.97 -4.21 26.96
N ASN A 18 12.12 -4.23 25.92
CA ASN A 18 10.73 -3.76 25.99
C ASN A 18 9.70 -4.91 26.03
N GLY A 19 10.14 -6.15 25.82
CA GLY A 19 9.29 -7.35 25.87
C GLY A 19 8.47 -7.61 24.60
N LYS A 20 7.91 -6.57 23.98
CA LYS A 20 7.04 -6.67 22.80
C LYS A 20 7.21 -5.47 21.87
N ILE A 21 7.01 -5.70 20.57
CA ILE A 21 6.82 -4.66 19.55
C ILE A 21 5.33 -4.69 19.19
N GLU A 22 4.60 -3.62 19.51
CA GLU A 22 3.16 -3.54 19.18
C GLU A 22 2.95 -3.34 17.67
N ASP A 23 3.76 -2.50 17.03
CA ASP A 23 3.63 -2.18 15.61
C ASP A 23 5.00 -2.05 14.95
N SER A 24 5.25 -2.88 13.93
CA SER A 24 6.53 -2.89 13.22
C SER A 24 6.80 -1.60 12.40
N GLY A 25 5.77 -0.83 12.06
CA GLY A 25 5.85 0.49 11.42
C GLY A 25 6.24 1.61 12.38
N GLU A 26 5.71 1.61 13.60
CA GLU A 26 6.16 2.53 14.64
C GLU A 26 7.60 2.24 15.05
N PHE A 27 7.95 0.95 15.14
CA PHE A 27 9.31 0.50 15.38
C PHE A 27 10.28 0.88 14.24
N SER A 28 9.88 0.73 12.98
CA SER A 28 10.73 1.13 11.85
C SER A 28 11.00 2.64 11.85
N THR A 29 10.01 3.44 12.22
CA THR A 29 10.14 4.89 12.37
C THR A 29 11.06 5.27 13.54
N SER A 30 10.96 4.59 14.68
CA SER A 30 11.76 4.90 15.87
C SER A 30 13.24 4.55 15.71
N VAL A 31 13.55 3.48 14.96
CA VAL A 31 14.92 3.05 14.68
C VAL A 31 15.46 3.69 13.39
N GLY A 32 14.60 4.30 12.57
CA GLY A 32 14.99 4.95 11.31
C GLY A 32 15.39 3.95 10.21
N LEU A 33 14.80 2.76 10.22
CA LEU A 33 15.10 1.67 9.28
C LEU A 33 13.93 1.43 8.33
N ASP A 34 14.21 0.85 7.17
CA ASP A 34 13.17 0.55 6.19
C ASP A 34 12.17 -0.52 6.71
N HIS A 35 10.87 -0.21 6.61
CA HIS A 35 9.80 -1.08 7.10
C HIS A 35 9.76 -2.42 6.36
N THR A 36 10.05 -2.44 5.05
CA THR A 36 9.98 -3.67 4.26
C THR A 36 11.08 -4.65 4.68
N GLU A 37 12.28 -4.15 4.95
CA GLU A 37 13.40 -4.94 5.48
C GLU A 37 13.13 -5.46 6.89
N ILE A 38 12.52 -4.65 7.76
CA ILE A 38 12.08 -5.08 9.09
C ILE A 38 11.05 -6.20 8.99
N VAL A 39 10.02 -6.04 8.14
CA VAL A 39 8.99 -7.07 7.93
C VAL A 39 9.60 -8.39 7.43
N ASN A 40 10.51 -8.32 6.46
CA ASN A 40 11.20 -9.50 5.94
C ASN A 40 12.04 -10.20 7.03
N THR A 41 12.69 -9.40 7.87
CA THR A 41 13.50 -9.90 8.99
C THR A 41 12.63 -10.54 10.07
N ILE A 42 11.51 -9.91 10.45
CA ILE A 42 10.53 -10.48 11.39
C ILE A 42 10.02 -11.83 10.88
N ARG A 43 9.67 -11.94 9.60
CA ARG A 43 9.23 -13.22 9.00
C ARG A 43 10.32 -14.30 9.07
N SER A 44 11.57 -13.92 8.80
CA SER A 44 12.72 -14.82 8.89
C SER A 44 12.96 -15.31 10.33
N LEU A 45 12.86 -14.42 11.32
CA LEU A 45 12.98 -14.74 12.74
C LEU A 45 11.80 -15.60 13.21
N HIS A 46 10.60 -15.32 12.74
CA HIS A 46 9.40 -16.09 13.06
C HIS A 46 9.48 -17.52 12.54
N GLY A 47 9.95 -17.71 11.31
CA GLY A 47 10.22 -19.04 10.76
C GLY A 47 11.35 -19.81 11.45
N SER A 48 12.12 -19.15 12.32
CA SER A 48 13.14 -19.78 13.17
C SER A 48 12.69 -19.93 14.62
N GLU A 49 11.40 -19.69 14.90
CA GLU A 49 10.79 -19.75 16.23
C GLU A 49 11.43 -18.83 17.29
N LEU A 50 12.28 -17.89 16.86
CA LEU A 50 12.93 -16.90 17.73
C LEU A 50 11.93 -15.86 18.23
N VAL A 51 10.97 -15.50 17.36
CA VAL A 51 9.94 -14.52 17.66
C VAL A 51 8.58 -15.03 17.24
N PHE A 52 7.54 -14.61 17.93
CA PHE A 52 6.17 -14.77 17.46
C PHE A 52 5.75 -13.48 16.75
N ALA A 53 5.18 -13.59 15.54
CA ALA A 53 4.77 -12.45 14.74
C ALA A 53 3.28 -12.58 14.39
N GLU A 54 2.48 -11.64 14.86
CA GLU A 54 1.05 -11.53 14.57
C GLU A 54 0.82 -10.47 13.49
N GLU A 55 0.11 -10.83 12.42
CA GLU A 55 -0.09 -9.93 11.28
C GLU A 55 -1.09 -8.80 11.65
N ILE A 56 -0.68 -7.56 11.42
CA ILE A 56 -1.52 -6.37 11.58
C ILE A 56 -1.83 -5.81 10.20
N LYS A 57 -3.11 -5.57 9.92
CA LYS A 57 -3.57 -4.91 8.69
C LYS A 57 -4.21 -3.58 9.06
N LYS A 58 -3.68 -2.49 8.51
CA LYS A 58 -4.24 -1.15 8.61
C LYS A 58 -4.75 -0.74 7.24
N GLU A 59 -6.03 -0.43 7.16
CA GLU A 59 -6.66 0.02 5.92
C GLU A 59 -6.77 1.54 5.93
N ASN A 60 -6.10 2.21 4.99
CA ASN A 60 -6.19 3.65 4.84
C ASN A 60 -6.69 4.00 3.43
N TRP A 61 -7.60 4.96 3.35
CA TRP A 61 -8.05 5.52 2.08
C TRP A 61 -7.02 6.52 1.57
N VAL A 62 -6.57 6.33 0.35
CA VAL A 62 -5.60 7.22 -0.31
C VAL A 62 -6.24 7.78 -1.58
N LEU A 63 -6.00 9.06 -1.83
CA LEU A 63 -6.44 9.75 -3.03
C LEU A 63 -5.75 9.16 -4.27
N THR A 64 -6.46 9.11 -5.38
CA THR A 64 -5.84 8.82 -6.69
C THR A 64 -5.22 10.09 -7.27
N GLU A 65 -4.31 9.94 -8.25
CA GLU A 65 -3.70 11.09 -8.95
C GLU A 65 -4.74 12.06 -9.54
N GLU A 66 -5.87 11.52 -10.01
CA GLU A 66 -7.01 12.31 -10.47
C GLU A 66 -7.63 13.14 -9.34
N ALA A 67 -7.82 12.54 -8.16
CA ALA A 67 -8.40 13.22 -7.00
C ALA A 67 -7.43 14.23 -6.37
N GLU A 68 -6.12 13.98 -6.42
CA GLU A 68 -5.10 14.96 -6.05
C GLU A 68 -5.17 16.19 -6.97
N SER A 69 -5.31 15.96 -8.28
CA SER A 69 -5.51 17.05 -9.25
C SER A 69 -6.76 17.88 -8.94
N TYR A 70 -7.84 17.26 -8.46
CA TYR A 70 -9.05 17.97 -8.02
C TYR A 70 -8.89 18.73 -6.71
N CYS A 71 -8.00 18.29 -5.82
CA CYS A 71 -7.65 19.07 -4.62
C CYS A 71 -6.94 20.39 -5.01
N GLU A 72 -6.09 20.36 -6.04
CA GLU A 72 -5.34 21.53 -6.49
C GLU A 72 -6.18 22.44 -7.40
N LEU A 73 -6.69 21.89 -8.50
CA LEU A 73 -7.39 22.63 -9.56
C LEU A 73 -8.87 22.89 -9.25
N GLY A 74 -9.44 22.20 -8.26
CA GLY A 74 -10.88 22.19 -7.97
C GLY A 74 -11.59 21.01 -8.63
N SER A 75 -12.82 20.73 -8.21
CA SER A 75 -13.60 19.63 -8.76
C SER A 75 -14.02 19.87 -10.22
N PRO A 76 -14.22 18.80 -11.02
CA PRO A 76 -14.65 18.92 -12.41
C PRO A 76 -15.92 19.75 -12.58
N GLU A 77 -16.86 19.66 -11.63
CA GLU A 77 -18.10 20.42 -11.65
C GLU A 77 -17.84 21.94 -11.53
N VAL A 78 -16.94 22.32 -10.62
CA VAL A 78 -16.57 23.72 -10.38
C VAL A 78 -15.70 24.25 -11.52
N GLN A 79 -14.78 23.46 -12.05
CA GLN A 79 -13.96 23.85 -13.20
C GLN A 79 -14.83 24.20 -14.42
N ILE A 80 -15.85 23.39 -14.72
CA ILE A 80 -16.77 23.68 -15.84
C ILE A 80 -17.62 24.91 -15.51
N PHE A 81 -18.10 25.03 -14.28
CA PHE A 81 -18.88 26.19 -13.87
C PHE A 81 -18.11 27.51 -13.96
N LEU A 82 -16.82 27.50 -13.62
CA LEU A 82 -15.92 28.66 -13.79
C LEU A 82 -15.56 28.92 -15.25
N ALA A 83 -15.52 27.88 -16.10
CA ALA A 83 -15.29 28.03 -17.53
C ALA A 83 -16.49 28.65 -18.28
N VAL A 84 -17.69 28.60 -17.70
CA VAL A 84 -18.89 29.26 -18.23
C VAL A 84 -18.93 30.71 -17.72
N PRO A 85 -18.93 31.72 -18.63
CA PRO A 85 -18.93 33.12 -18.23
C PRO A 85 -20.22 33.48 -17.48
N PRO A 86 -20.14 34.37 -16.47
CA PRO A 86 -21.32 34.88 -15.80
C PRO A 86 -22.11 35.79 -16.76
N GLY A 87 -23.37 35.45 -17.03
CA GLY A 87 -24.27 36.24 -17.88
C GLY A 87 -25.20 35.40 -18.76
N PRO A 88 -26.16 36.04 -19.45
CA PRO A 88 -27.14 35.37 -20.32
C PRO A 88 -26.53 34.89 -21.66
N GLU A 89 -25.31 35.30 -21.99
CA GLU A 89 -24.68 34.98 -23.28
C GLU A 89 -24.23 33.51 -23.37
N GLY A 90 -23.93 32.89 -22.23
CA GLY A 90 -23.48 31.51 -22.11
C GLY A 90 -22.17 31.23 -22.86
N ILE A 91 -21.79 29.96 -22.95
CA ILE A 91 -20.70 29.50 -23.82
C ILE A 91 -21.21 28.40 -24.75
N SER A 92 -20.66 28.34 -25.97
CA SER A 92 -21.00 27.27 -26.89
C SER A 92 -20.45 25.91 -26.41
N LEU A 93 -21.17 24.83 -26.70
CA LEU A 93 -20.75 23.47 -26.33
C LEU A 93 -19.37 23.10 -26.91
N LEU A 94 -19.05 23.61 -28.10
CA LEU A 94 -17.78 23.33 -28.78
C LEU A 94 -16.61 24.04 -28.10
N GLU A 95 -16.78 25.32 -27.72
CA GLU A 95 -15.74 26.07 -27.03
C GLU A 95 -15.51 25.55 -25.61
N LEU A 96 -16.56 25.15 -24.91
CA LEU A 96 -16.45 24.59 -23.57
C LEU A 96 -15.70 23.25 -23.58
N LYS A 97 -16.02 22.36 -24.55
CA LYS A 97 -15.27 21.12 -24.78
C LYS A 97 -13.81 21.38 -25.15
N LYS A 98 -13.52 22.43 -25.93
CA LYS A 98 -12.15 22.80 -26.30
C LYS A 98 -11.35 23.34 -25.11
N LYS A 99 -11.98 24.09 -24.19
CA LYS A 99 -11.33 24.67 -23.01
C LYS A 99 -11.07 23.64 -21.90
N CYS A 100 -12.05 22.78 -21.58
CA CYS A 100 -11.94 21.84 -20.45
C CYS A 100 -11.49 20.44 -20.88
N GLY A 101 -11.53 20.12 -22.17
CA GLY A 101 -11.31 18.76 -22.66
C GLY A 101 -12.56 17.87 -22.56
N PRO A 102 -12.66 16.83 -23.39
CA PRO A 102 -13.88 16.02 -23.52
C PRO A 102 -14.20 15.16 -22.28
N GLU A 103 -13.16 14.69 -21.57
CA GLU A 103 -13.28 13.85 -20.37
C GLU A 103 -13.87 14.65 -19.19
N LEU A 104 -13.23 15.76 -18.82
CA LEU A 104 -13.72 16.66 -17.77
C LEU A 104 -15.12 17.18 -18.11
N PHE A 105 -15.37 17.59 -19.36
CA PHE A 105 -16.69 18.03 -19.79
C PHE A 105 -17.78 17.00 -19.53
N LYS A 106 -17.54 15.72 -19.85
CA LYS A 106 -18.52 14.64 -19.65
C LYS A 106 -18.79 14.41 -18.16
N ILE A 107 -17.74 14.36 -17.36
CA ILE A 107 -17.81 14.09 -15.92
C ILE A 107 -18.49 15.26 -15.19
N GLY A 108 -17.92 16.46 -15.30
CA GLY A 108 -18.37 17.63 -14.57
C GLY A 108 -19.73 18.16 -15.02
N SER A 109 -20.07 18.10 -16.33
CA SER A 109 -21.36 18.61 -16.81
C SER A 109 -22.52 17.80 -16.25
N SER A 110 -22.37 16.47 -16.17
CA SER A 110 -23.40 15.59 -15.65
C SER A 110 -23.72 15.85 -14.18
N ALA A 111 -22.71 16.19 -13.39
CA ALA A 111 -22.86 16.48 -11.97
C ALA A 111 -23.27 17.94 -11.72
N ALA A 112 -22.78 18.90 -12.50
CA ALA A 112 -23.23 20.29 -12.44
C ALA A 112 -24.72 20.45 -12.81
N ILE A 113 -25.23 19.67 -13.79
CA ILE A 113 -26.66 19.63 -14.12
C ILE A 113 -27.48 19.04 -12.96
N LYS A 114 -27.02 17.94 -12.36
CA LYS A 114 -27.68 17.32 -11.19
C LYS A 114 -27.77 18.28 -10.01
N ASN A 115 -26.72 19.07 -9.78
CA ASN A 115 -26.67 20.09 -8.74
C ASN A 115 -27.39 21.39 -9.13
N LYS A 116 -27.99 21.47 -10.32
CA LYS A 116 -28.69 22.65 -10.87
C LYS A 116 -27.80 23.89 -11.00
N TRP A 117 -26.49 23.72 -11.15
CA TRP A 117 -25.52 24.83 -11.31
C TRP A 117 -25.49 25.35 -12.75
N LEU A 118 -25.69 24.46 -13.72
CA LEU A 118 -25.64 24.75 -15.14
C LEU A 118 -26.90 24.22 -15.84
N GLU A 119 -27.30 24.93 -16.89
CA GLU A 119 -28.38 24.53 -17.79
C GLU A 119 -27.83 24.40 -19.21
N ILE A 120 -27.84 23.18 -19.76
CA ILE A 120 -27.34 22.89 -21.11
C ILE A 120 -28.52 22.95 -22.09
N GLY A 121 -28.56 24.02 -22.89
CA GLY A 121 -29.46 24.13 -24.04
C GLY A 121 -28.95 23.39 -25.27
N LYS A 122 -29.67 23.50 -26.39
CA LYS A 122 -29.31 22.82 -27.66
C LYS A 122 -27.95 23.27 -28.22
N GLU A 123 -27.54 24.51 -28.00
CA GLU A 123 -26.26 25.06 -28.49
C GLU A 123 -25.40 25.76 -27.42
N LYS A 124 -26.02 26.21 -26.33
CA LYS A 124 -25.36 27.05 -25.30
C LYS A 124 -25.54 26.46 -23.91
N VAL A 125 -24.51 26.64 -23.08
CA VAL A 125 -24.54 26.33 -21.65
C VAL A 125 -24.67 27.63 -20.86
N LEU A 126 -25.68 27.71 -20.00
CA LEU A 126 -25.98 28.86 -19.16
C LEU A 126 -25.68 28.53 -17.70
N ARG A 127 -25.22 29.55 -16.98
CA ARG A 127 -24.97 29.49 -15.54
C ARG A 127 -26.22 29.86 -14.77
N LYS A 128 -26.64 29.00 -13.83
CA LYS A 128 -27.87 29.17 -13.04
C LYS A 128 -27.60 29.55 -11.59
N ALA A 129 -26.48 29.10 -11.03
CA ALA A 129 -26.02 29.51 -9.71
C ALA A 129 -25.01 30.65 -9.82
N GLU A 130 -25.09 31.63 -8.91
CA GLU A 130 -24.12 32.74 -8.84
C GLU A 130 -22.82 32.31 -8.16
N ASP A 131 -22.91 31.51 -7.09
CA ASP A 131 -21.77 30.98 -6.35
C ASP A 131 -21.98 29.49 -6.05
N VAL A 132 -20.89 28.71 -6.04
CA VAL A 132 -20.90 27.27 -5.79
C VAL A 132 -19.77 26.92 -4.83
N SER A 133 -20.10 26.16 -3.78
CA SER A 133 -19.11 25.58 -2.87
C SER A 133 -18.61 24.25 -3.43
N ASP A 134 -17.29 24.08 -3.44
CA ASP A 134 -16.64 22.86 -3.89
C ASP A 134 -16.64 21.78 -2.79
N GLN A 135 -17.82 21.22 -2.53
CA GLN A 135 -18.01 20.17 -1.52
C GLN A 135 -17.17 18.92 -1.80
N LEU A 136 -16.88 18.63 -3.08
CA LEU A 136 -16.06 17.47 -3.45
C LEU A 136 -14.61 17.71 -3.02
N LYS A 137 -14.03 18.88 -3.32
CA LYS A 137 -12.68 19.24 -2.88
C LYS A 137 -12.55 19.23 -1.36
N GLU A 138 -13.53 19.78 -0.64
CA GLU A 138 -13.54 19.75 0.83
C GLU A 138 -13.53 18.31 1.37
N LEU A 139 -14.30 17.40 0.77
CA LEU A 139 -14.30 15.98 1.15
C LEU A 139 -12.97 15.30 0.85
N LEU A 140 -12.36 15.56 -0.31
CA LEU A 140 -11.06 15.00 -0.69
C LEU A 140 -9.94 15.50 0.24
N LEU A 141 -9.97 16.79 0.63
CA LEU A 141 -9.05 17.37 1.61
C LEU A 141 -9.20 16.72 2.98
N LYS A 142 -10.44 16.50 3.46
CA LYS A 142 -10.68 15.78 4.72
C LYS A 142 -10.09 14.37 4.71
N ILE A 143 -10.21 13.65 3.59
CA ILE A 143 -9.59 12.32 3.43
C ILE A 143 -8.07 12.42 3.43
N LYS A 144 -7.50 13.43 2.75
CA LYS A 144 -6.05 13.68 2.73
C LYS A 144 -5.49 13.95 4.14
N GLU A 145 -6.25 14.67 4.96
CA GLU A 145 -5.90 14.97 6.36
C GLU A 145 -6.19 13.80 7.32
N GLY A 146 -6.77 12.69 6.84
CA GLY A 146 -7.11 11.53 7.66
C GLY A 146 -8.31 11.76 8.60
N GLN A 147 -9.16 12.75 8.31
CA GLN A 147 -10.37 13.00 9.09
C GLN A 147 -11.46 11.97 8.77
N ASP A 148 -12.36 11.72 9.73
CA ASP A 148 -13.47 10.79 9.56
C ASP A 148 -14.50 11.36 8.58
N VAL A 149 -14.80 10.59 7.53
CA VAL A 149 -15.77 10.94 6.49
C VAL A 149 -16.93 9.96 6.52
N LYS A 150 -18.15 10.45 6.28
CA LYS A 150 -19.36 9.63 6.29
C LYS A 150 -19.24 8.47 5.31
N LYS A 151 -19.69 7.28 5.75
CA LYS A 151 -19.67 6.05 4.92
C LYS A 151 -20.33 6.23 3.55
N ALA A 152 -21.42 7.01 3.47
CA ALA A 152 -22.09 7.31 2.21
C ALA A 152 -21.16 8.03 1.21
N ASP A 153 -20.39 9.02 1.68
CA ASP A 153 -19.48 9.80 0.84
C ASP A 153 -18.30 8.94 0.37
N ILE A 154 -17.75 8.09 1.24
CA ILE A 154 -16.71 7.12 0.88
C ILE A 154 -17.21 6.17 -0.22
N THR A 155 -18.45 5.66 -0.12
CA THR A 155 -19.00 4.79 -1.18
C THR A 155 -19.16 5.51 -2.52
N ASN A 156 -19.53 6.79 -2.50
CA ASN A 156 -19.66 7.61 -3.70
C ASN A 156 -18.28 7.89 -4.33
N LEU A 157 -17.28 8.26 -3.53
CA LEU A 157 -15.91 8.50 -3.98
C LEU A 157 -15.27 7.23 -4.55
N LYS A 158 -15.53 6.07 -3.93
CA LYS A 158 -15.09 4.76 -4.44
C LYS A 158 -15.72 4.42 -5.78
N LYS A 159 -17.03 4.63 -5.95
CA LYS A 159 -17.72 4.44 -7.25
C LYS A 159 -17.15 5.33 -8.34
N ARG A 160 -16.72 6.55 -7.99
CA ARG A 160 -16.07 7.51 -8.89
C ARG A 160 -14.56 7.25 -9.10
N LYS A 161 -13.97 6.24 -8.44
CA LYS A 161 -12.53 5.92 -8.49
C LYS A 161 -11.59 7.06 -8.04
N LEU A 162 -12.09 7.94 -7.17
CA LEU A 162 -11.32 9.07 -6.62
C LEU A 162 -10.48 8.68 -5.40
N ILE A 163 -10.81 7.55 -4.79
CA ILE A 163 -10.09 6.99 -3.65
C ILE A 163 -9.79 5.52 -3.90
N THR A 164 -8.66 5.08 -3.37
CA THR A 164 -8.21 3.70 -3.38
C THR A 164 -7.92 3.25 -1.96
N LEU A 165 -8.21 1.98 -1.67
CA LEU A 165 -7.90 1.39 -0.38
C LEU A 165 -6.44 0.94 -0.42
N LYS A 166 -5.60 1.57 0.38
CA LYS A 166 -4.22 1.13 0.58
C LYS A 166 -4.18 0.31 1.87
N ILE A 167 -3.93 -0.98 1.71
CA ILE A 167 -3.72 -1.89 2.83
C ILE A 167 -2.26 -1.81 3.20
N TRP A 168 -1.98 -1.31 4.39
CA TRP A 168 -0.68 -1.42 5.02
C TRP A 168 -0.65 -2.69 5.86
N ALA A 169 0.40 -3.48 5.71
CA ALA A 169 0.63 -4.69 6.48
C ALA A 169 1.89 -4.54 7.34
N GLY A 170 1.78 -4.92 8.59
CA GLY A 170 2.86 -4.97 9.56
C GLY A 170 2.71 -6.14 10.51
N TYR A 171 3.51 -6.17 11.57
CA TYR A 171 3.47 -7.23 12.56
C TYR A 171 3.56 -6.68 13.98
N ALA A 172 2.76 -7.24 14.90
CA ALA A 172 3.07 -7.25 16.32
C ALA A 172 4.04 -8.39 16.59
N VAL A 173 5.11 -8.14 17.33
CA VAL A 173 6.16 -9.12 17.58
C VAL A 173 6.35 -9.33 19.07
N SER A 174 6.33 -10.58 19.51
CA SER A 174 6.64 -10.98 20.88
C SER A 174 7.73 -12.05 20.91
N LYS A 175 8.27 -12.33 22.10
CA LYS A 175 9.30 -13.36 22.27
C LYS A 175 8.76 -14.74 21.90
N GLY A 176 9.47 -15.44 21.04
CA GLY A 176 9.16 -16.82 20.66
C GLY A 176 9.68 -17.84 21.69
N PRO A 177 9.33 -19.12 21.52
CA PRO A 177 9.78 -20.18 22.43
C PRO A 177 11.31 -20.38 22.40
N GLN A 178 11.96 -20.14 21.26
CA GLN A 178 13.41 -20.26 21.12
C GLN A 178 14.13 -18.91 21.21
N PHE A 179 13.50 -17.88 21.82
CA PHE A 179 14.03 -16.53 21.84
C PHE A 179 15.48 -16.47 22.34
N ALA A 180 16.35 -15.89 21.50
CA ALA A 180 17.75 -15.65 21.79
C ALA A 180 18.15 -14.27 21.24
N LEU A 181 19.12 -13.62 21.89
CA LEU A 181 19.65 -12.32 21.44
C LEU A 181 20.44 -12.42 20.13
N GLU A 182 21.01 -13.59 19.87
CA GLU A 182 21.71 -13.89 18.63
C GLU A 182 21.18 -15.20 18.06
N ARG A 183 20.87 -15.18 16.77
CA ARG A 183 20.46 -16.39 16.04
C ARG A 183 21.64 -17.35 15.95
N LYS A 184 21.47 -18.55 16.51
CA LYS A 184 22.41 -19.64 16.29
C LYS A 184 22.46 -19.96 14.80
N LYS A 185 23.68 -19.99 14.24
CA LYS A 185 23.88 -20.40 12.85
C LYS A 185 23.76 -21.92 12.78
N LEU A 186 22.59 -22.39 12.37
CA LEU A 186 22.40 -23.80 12.05
C LEU A 186 23.21 -24.14 10.80
N VAL A 187 24.00 -25.21 10.88
CA VAL A 187 24.79 -25.68 9.75
C VAL A 187 23.88 -26.53 8.85
N THR A 188 23.94 -26.29 7.54
CA THR A 188 23.11 -27.02 6.56
C THR A 188 23.70 -28.38 6.22
N ASP A 189 25.02 -28.44 6.07
CA ASP A 189 25.72 -29.63 5.60
C ASP A 189 26.92 -29.92 6.48
N LEU A 190 27.12 -31.21 6.75
CA LEU A 190 28.33 -31.70 7.40
C LEU A 190 29.49 -31.64 6.40
N THR A 191 30.39 -30.67 6.56
CA THR A 191 31.57 -30.56 5.70
C THR A 191 32.76 -31.36 6.25
N ARG A 192 33.71 -31.66 5.37
CA ARG A 192 34.95 -32.37 5.72
C ARG A 192 35.74 -31.64 6.80
N GLU A 193 35.72 -30.31 6.78
CA GLU A 193 36.42 -29.46 7.75
C GLU A 193 35.84 -29.63 9.16
N TYR A 194 34.52 -29.69 9.30
CA TYR A 194 33.87 -29.93 10.60
C TYR A 194 34.16 -31.34 11.14
N LEU A 195 34.20 -32.35 10.26
CA LEU A 195 34.59 -33.71 10.62
C LEU A 195 36.04 -33.80 11.09
N GLN A 196 36.96 -33.12 10.41
CA GLN A 196 38.39 -33.15 10.75
C GLN A 196 38.71 -32.42 12.06
N ARG A 197 37.97 -31.35 12.38
CA ARG A 197 38.16 -30.57 13.61
C ARG A 197 37.47 -31.18 14.82
N GLY A 198 36.49 -32.06 14.61
CA GLY A 198 35.67 -32.63 15.69
C GLY A 198 34.55 -31.70 16.18
N ASP A 199 34.42 -30.51 15.59
CA ASP A 199 33.41 -29.52 15.99
C ASP A 199 31.97 -29.96 15.68
N TRP A 200 31.79 -30.97 14.84
CA TRP A 200 30.48 -31.47 14.39
C TRP A 200 29.57 -31.94 15.53
N GLU A 201 30.14 -32.38 16.67
CA GLU A 201 29.37 -32.84 17.83
C GLU A 201 28.64 -31.69 18.55
N ASN A 202 29.18 -30.47 18.44
CA ASN A 202 28.62 -29.27 19.09
C ASN A 202 27.83 -28.36 18.12
N LEU A 203 27.71 -28.74 16.84
CA LEU A 203 26.98 -27.98 15.83
C LEU A 203 25.51 -28.39 15.82
N GLU A 204 24.61 -27.41 15.82
CA GLU A 204 23.19 -27.64 15.58
C GLU A 204 22.94 -27.63 14.07
N PHE A 205 22.40 -28.74 13.55
CA PHE A 205 22.10 -28.89 12.12
C PHE A 205 20.67 -28.48 11.82
N LYS A 206 20.46 -27.84 10.67
CA LYS A 206 19.11 -27.57 10.17
C LYS A 206 18.44 -28.89 9.79
N GLU A 207 17.21 -29.13 10.26
CA GLU A 207 16.46 -30.32 9.88
C GLU A 207 16.28 -30.43 8.37
N TYR A 208 16.57 -31.61 7.84
CA TYR A 208 16.44 -31.90 6.42
C TYR A 208 14.97 -32.09 6.04
N ASN A 209 14.50 -31.34 5.04
CA ASN A 209 13.13 -31.48 4.55
C ASN A 209 12.99 -32.74 3.69
N VAL A 210 12.66 -33.87 4.33
CA VAL A 210 12.43 -35.18 3.68
C VAL A 210 11.29 -35.17 2.65
N ASN A 211 10.39 -34.19 2.70
CA ASN A 211 9.28 -34.07 1.75
C ASN A 211 9.68 -33.37 0.44
N ALA A 212 10.91 -32.85 0.34
CA ALA A 212 11.40 -32.22 -0.88
C ALA A 212 11.59 -33.28 -1.97
N LYS A 213 10.90 -33.10 -3.11
CA LYS A 213 11.13 -33.93 -4.30
C LYS A 213 12.42 -33.48 -4.97
N VAL A 214 13.39 -34.37 -5.06
CA VAL A 214 14.62 -34.17 -5.81
C VAL A 214 14.50 -34.92 -7.14
N THR A 215 14.66 -34.21 -8.25
CA THR A 215 14.82 -34.83 -9.56
C THR A 215 16.28 -35.23 -9.71
N LEU A 216 16.52 -36.52 -9.94
CA LEU A 216 17.84 -37.03 -10.25
C LEU A 216 18.06 -36.90 -11.77
N ASP A 217 19.15 -36.25 -12.17
CA ASP A 217 19.55 -36.20 -13.58
C ASP A 217 20.03 -37.60 -14.01
N GLY A 218 19.11 -38.36 -14.63
CA GLY A 218 19.39 -39.64 -15.26
C GLY A 218 19.55 -39.52 -16.78
N GLY A 219 20.11 -40.54 -17.42
CA GLY A 219 20.05 -40.67 -18.87
C GLY A 219 18.60 -40.80 -19.34
N HIS A 220 18.22 -40.08 -20.39
CA HIS A 220 16.87 -40.12 -20.95
C HIS A 220 16.87 -40.90 -22.27
N LEU A 221 15.93 -41.83 -22.42
CA LEU A 221 15.67 -42.47 -23.72
C LEU A 221 14.82 -41.56 -24.59
N HIS A 222 15.12 -41.53 -25.89
CA HIS A 222 14.35 -40.76 -26.85
C HIS A 222 12.90 -41.27 -26.89
N PRO A 223 11.87 -40.41 -26.74
CA PRO A 223 10.48 -40.84 -26.63
C PRO A 223 9.94 -41.65 -27.82
N LEU A 224 10.51 -41.45 -29.02
CA LEU A 224 10.16 -42.20 -30.24
C LEU A 224 10.89 -43.54 -30.40
N LEU A 225 11.89 -43.84 -29.58
CA LEU A 225 12.59 -45.12 -29.55
C LEU A 225 12.00 -46.07 -28.50
N LYS A 226 10.76 -45.79 -28.05
CA LYS A 226 10.02 -46.56 -27.06
C LYS A 226 8.81 -47.23 -27.71
#